data_AF-A0A0S2ZPQ6-F1
#
_entry.id   AF-A0A0S2ZPQ6-F1
#
_cell.length_a   1.000
_cell.length_b   1.000
_cell.length_c   1.000
_cell.angle_alpha   90.00
_cell.angle_beta   90.00
_cell.angle_gamma   90.00
#
_symmetry.space_group_name_H-M   'P 1'
#
loop_
_entity.id
_entity.type
_entity.pdbx_description
1 polymer ?
#
loop_
_entity_poly.entity_id
_entity_poly.type
_entity_poly.pdbx_seq_one_letter_code
_entity_poly.pdbx_strand_id
1 'polypeptide(L)' 'MKFSNFFDKDFFRYFVLFTEIGVTIVLNILLAIYFYNLFEKYFFKSFIFLIFMIILGIFNAFYSLYKIIFPKNKKK' A
#
# COMPACT_ATOMS: atom_id res chain seq x y z
N MET A 1 11.39 -27.64 -23.67
CA MET A 1 10.51 -26.53 -23.20
C MET A 1 11.22 -25.21 -23.47
N LYS A 2 10.67 -24.36 -24.34
CA LYS A 2 11.25 -23.05 -24.67
C LYS A 2 11.12 -22.11 -23.47
N PHE A 3 12.23 -21.79 -22.81
CA PHE A 3 12.35 -20.74 -21.79
C PHE A 3 12.22 -19.32 -22.36
N SER A 4 11.95 -19.16 -23.66
CA SER A 4 12.05 -17.88 -24.37
C SER A 4 10.94 -16.87 -24.08
N ASN A 5 9.89 -17.24 -23.35
CA ASN A 5 8.70 -16.38 -23.17
C ASN A 5 8.38 -16.08 -21.69
N PHE A 6 9.33 -16.27 -20.76
CA PHE A 6 9.08 -15.95 -19.33
C PHE A 6 8.95 -14.43 -19.10
N PHE A 7 9.64 -13.63 -19.92
CA PHE A 7 9.64 -12.16 -19.87
C PHE A 7 8.80 -11.57 -21.02
N ASP A 8 7.58 -12.08 -21.20
CA ASP A 8 6.65 -11.51 -22.17
C ASP A 8 6.11 -10.16 -21.69
N LYS A 9 5.57 -9.35 -22.60
CA LYS A 9 4.99 -8.03 -22.30
C LYS A 9 3.93 -8.09 -21.20
N ASP A 10 3.17 -9.19 -21.15
CA ASP A 10 2.17 -9.41 -20.11
C ASP A 10 2.80 -9.62 -18.73
N PHE A 11 3.94 -10.33 -18.65
CA PHE A 11 4.68 -10.49 -17.40
C PHE A 11 5.09 -9.13 -16.82
N PHE A 12 5.69 -8.27 -17.64
CA PHE A 12 6.07 -6.92 -17.20
C PHE A 12 4.85 -6.08 -16.80
N ARG A 13 3.72 -6.22 -17.51
CA ARG A 13 2.49 -5.51 -17.15
C ARG A 13 1.97 -5.93 -15.77
N TYR A 14 1.94 -7.22 -15.48
CA TYR A 14 1.55 -7.71 -14.16
C TYR A 14 2.58 -7.34 -13.08
N PHE A 15 3.86 -7.35 -13.40
CA PHE A 15 4.93 -6.96 -12.49
C PHE A 15 4.83 -5.48 -12.08
N VAL A 16 4.56 -4.59 -13.04
CA VAL A 16 4.34 -3.17 -12.76
C VAL A 16 3.12 -2.98 -11.86
N LEU A 17 1.99 -3.63 -12.17
CA LEU A 17 0.79 -3.56 -11.33
C LEU A 17 1.07 -4.09 -9.91
N PHE A 18 1.74 -5.23 -9.79
CA PHE A 18 2.12 -5.81 -8.52
C PHE A 18 3.02 -4.87 -7.70
N THR A 19 4.01 -4.25 -8.36
CA THR A 19 4.92 -3.30 -7.73
C THR A 19 4.17 -2.05 -7.26
N GLU A 20 3.29 -1.49 -8.10
CA GLU A 20 2.48 -0.33 -7.74
C GLU A 20 1.55 -0.62 -6.54
N ILE A 21 0.93 -1.81 -6.53
CA ILE A 21 0.11 -2.29 -5.42
C ILE A 21 0.95 -2.45 -4.15
N GLY A 22 2.07 -3.16 -4.24
CA GLY A 22 2.96 -3.44 -3.12
C GLY A 22 3.54 -2.15 -2.52
N VAL A 23 4.05 -1.26 -3.36
CA VAL A 23 4.58 0.05 -2.94
C VAL A 23 3.50 0.87 -2.25
N THR A 24 2.27 0.91 -2.79
CA THR A 24 1.16 1.65 -2.18
C THR A 24 0.84 1.14 -0.78
N ILE A 25 0.81 -0.18 -0.59
CA ILE A 25 0.52 -0.79 0.71
C ILE A 25 1.66 -0.52 1.70
N VAL A 26 2.91 -0.76 1.29
CA VAL A 26 4.09 -0.57 2.13
C VAL A 26 4.20 0.89 2.57
N LEU A 27 4.02 1.85 1.65
CA LEU A 27 4.08 3.28 1.99
C LEU A 27 3.00 3.69 3.00
N ASN A 28 1.76 3.19 2.86
CA ASN A 28 0.69 3.50 3.80
C ASN A 28 0.96 2.93 5.21
N ILE A 29 1.48 1.70 5.30
CA ILE A 29 1.83 1.08 6.58
C ILE A 29 3.02 1.82 7.22
N LEU A 30 4.05 2.14 6.44
CA LEU A 30 5.21 2.91 6.93
C LEU A 30 4.79 4.30 7.40
N LEU A 31 3.89 4.98 6.69
CA LEU A 31 3.32 6.26 7.12
C LEU A 31 2.56 6.13 8.44
N ALA A 32 1.75 5.08 8.61
CA ALA A 32 1.04 4.85 9.87
C ALA A 32 1.99 4.61 11.05
N ILE A 33 3.05 3.82 10.85
CA ILE A 33 4.11 3.62 11.85
C ILE A 33 4.85 4.93 12.14
N TYR A 34 5.14 5.73 11.12
CA TYR A 34 5.76 7.04 11.27
C TYR A 34 4.88 7.98 12.11
N PHE A 35 3.57 8.04 11.84
CA PHE A 35 2.63 8.83 12.64
C PHE A 35 2.52 8.32 14.07
N TYR A 36 2.56 7.00 14.28
CA TYR A 36 2.64 6.42 15.62
C TYR A 36 3.89 6.90 16.36
N ASN A 37 5.07 6.79 15.76
CA ASN A 37 6.34 7.20 16.39
C ASN A 37 6.36 8.70 16.69
N LEU A 38 5.79 9.52 15.79
CA LEU A 38 5.64 10.95 16.01
C LEU A 38 4.72 11.23 17.20
N PHE A 39 3.60 10.52 17.31
CA PHE A 39 2.66 10.67 18.43
C PHE A 39 3.26 10.17 19.76
N GLU A 40 3.94 9.01 19.76
CA GLU A 40 4.64 8.46 20.94
C GLU A 40 5.63 9.47 21.51
N LYS A 41 6.32 10.22 20.65
CA LYS A 41 7.28 11.25 21.07
C LYS A 41 6.65 12.38 21.87
N TYR A 42 5.38 12.73 21.64
CA TYR A 42 4.72 13.89 22.25
C TYR A 42 3.68 13.55 23.32
N PHE A 43 3.11 12.34 23.30
CA PHE A 43 2.02 11.96 24.20
C PHE A 43 2.42 10.84 25.17
N PHE A 44 2.41 9.59 24.71
CA PHE A 44 2.77 8.42 25.50
C PHE A 44 3.00 7.19 24.62
N LYS A 45 3.81 6.25 25.12
CA LYS A 45 3.99 4.93 24.49
C LYS A 45 2.83 4.02 24.83
N SER A 46 2.10 3.57 23.82
CA SER A 46 1.06 2.55 23.96
C SER A 46 1.09 1.55 22.83
N PHE A 47 1.15 0.26 23.19
CA PHE A 47 1.10 -0.84 22.23
C PHE A 47 -0.26 -0.96 21.55
N ILE A 48 -1.34 -0.66 22.27
CA ILE A 48 -2.70 -0.66 21.74
C ILE A 48 -2.85 0.42 20.66
N PHE A 49 -2.25 1.59 20.87
CA PHE A 49 -2.27 2.67 19.88
C PHE A 49 -1.45 2.34 18.62
N LEU A 50 -0.35 1.58 18.76
CA LEU A 50 0.42 1.07 17.62
C LEU A 50 -0.43 0.15 16.75
N ILE A 51 -1.13 -0.81 17.37
CA ILE A 51 -2.03 -1.72 16.65
C ILE A 51 -3.13 -0.91 15.94
N PHE A 52 -3.74 0.06 16.62
CA PHE A 52 -4.75 0.93 16.04
C PHE A 52 -4.24 1.70 14.80
N MET A 53 -3.03 2.27 14.89
CA MET A 53 -2.41 2.96 13.76
C MET A 53 -2.11 2.02 12.58
N ILE A 54 -1.60 0.81 12.84
CA ILE A 54 -1.37 -0.19 11.79
C ILE A 54 -2.68 -0.57 11.09
N ILE A 55 -3.76 -0.81 11.85
CA ILE A 55 -5.08 -1.09 11.29
C ILE A 55 -5.54 0.05 10.40
N LEU A 56 -5.43 1.31 10.85
CA LEU A 56 -5.75 2.48 10.03
C LEU A 56 -4.89 2.56 8.75
N GLY A 57 -3.59 2.29 8.86
CA GLY A 57 -2.68 2.22 7.73
C GLY A 57 -3.09 1.18 6.69
N ILE A 58 -3.51 0.00 7.15
CA ILE A 58 -4.01 -1.08 6.29
C ILE A 58 -5.32 -0.66 5.60
N PHE A 59 -6.29 -0.13 6.33
CA PHE A 59 -7.54 0.37 5.73
C PHE A 59 -7.27 1.46 4.69
N ASN A 60 -6.36 2.39 4.98
CA ASN A 60 -6.00 3.46 4.05
C ASN A 60 -5.23 2.95 2.83
N ALA A 61 -4.39 1.92 3.00
CA ALA A 61 -3.72 1.23 1.92
C ALA A 61 -4.74 0.62 0.95
N PHE A 62 -5.70 -0.15 1.46
CA PHE A 62 -6.77 -0.73 0.65
C PHE A 62 -7.65 0.31 -0.03
N TYR A 63 -7.99 1.41 0.67
CA TYR A 63 -8.74 2.51 0.08
C TYR A 63 -7.99 3.19 -1.07
N SER A 64 -6.71 3.47 -0.87
CA SER A 64 -5.83 4.04 -1.89
C SER A 64 -5.71 3.11 -3.09
N LEU A 65 -5.55 1.81 -2.83
CA LEU A 65 -5.49 0.78 -3.85
C LEU A 65 -6.78 0.71 -4.69
N TYR A 66 -7.93 0.72 -4.01
CA TYR A 66 -9.23 0.73 -4.66
C TYR A 66 -9.36 1.92 -5.60
N LYS A 67 -8.90 3.11 -5.18
CA LYS A 67 -8.92 4.32 -6.01
C LYS A 67 -8.00 4.23 -7.23
N ILE A 68 -6.87 3.54 -7.13
CA ILE A 68 -5.92 3.31 -8.24
C ILE A 68 -6.50 2.30 -9.24
N ILE A 69 -7.04 1.19 -8.75
CA ILE A 69 -7.56 0.09 -9.58
C ILE A 69 -8.93 0.43 -10.20
N PHE A 70 -9.79 1.10 -9.44
CA PHE A 70 -11.10 1.58 -9.88
C PHE A 70 -11.09 3.12 -9.92
N PRO A 71 -10.38 3.73 -10.89
CA PRO A 71 -10.46 5.16 -11.07
C PRO A 71 -11.92 5.48 -11.34
N LYS A 72 -12.55 6.22 -10.41
CA LYS A 72 -13.95 6.62 -10.50
C LYS A 72 -14.15 7.19 -11.90
N ASN A 73 -14.95 6.52 -12.73
CA ASN A 73 -15.25 6.94 -14.10
C ASN A 73 -15.55 8.45 -14.05
N LYS A 74 -14.58 9.27 -14.47
CA LYS A 74 -14.83 10.68 -14.74
C LYS A 74 -15.77 10.64 -15.93
N LYS A 75 -17.08 10.67 -15.65
CA LYS A 75 -18.07 11.15 -16.62
C LYS A 75 -17.54 12.52 -17.06
N LYS A 76 -16.93 12.54 -18.24
CA LYS A 76 -16.67 13.76 -18.99
C LYS A 76 -18.02 14.43 -19.25
#